data_AF-A0A970PR05-F1
#
_entry.id   AF-A0A970PR05-F1
#
_cell.length_a   1.000
_cell.length_b   1.000
_cell.length_c   1.000
_cell.angle_alpha   90.00
_cell.angle_beta   90.00
_cell.angle_gamma   90.00
#
_symmetry.space_group_name_H-M   'P 1'
#
loop_
_entity.id
_entity.type
_entity.pdbx_description
1 polymer ?
#
loop_
_entity_poly.entity_id
_entity_poly.type
_entity_poly.pdbx_seq_one_letter_code
_entity_poly.pdbx_strand_id
1 'polypeptide(L)'
;MIALAEHLLQAQEADGGFTWDIHSESGDPHTTLCVLEGFGQLGVSVPEHAPVGIEEAKAKAFEFLLSNRLFIDAADRRFRKLSYPYRYRYDLLRALECFANQHVSYDVRMQPAIDWLHAKRKKDGLWYLENRHKGNEHLLMEELGKPSRFITLKALHIGKYLELPAVR
;
A
#
# COMPACT_ATOMS: atom_id res chain seq x y z
N MET A 1 -24.12 -9.66 -1.33
CA MET A 1 -22.72 -10.05 -1.02
C MET A 1 -22.11 -9.01 -0.07
N ILE A 2 -22.62 -8.92 1.16
CA ILE A 2 -22.15 -7.95 2.20
C ILE A 2 -21.35 -8.66 3.30
N ALA A 3 -21.53 -9.99 3.43
CA ALA A 3 -20.94 -10.82 4.47
C ALA A 3 -19.41 -10.75 4.57
N LEU A 4 -18.67 -10.52 3.48
CA LEU A 4 -17.21 -10.46 3.54
C LEU A 4 -16.72 -9.17 4.19
N ALA A 5 -17.29 -8.01 3.84
CA ALA A 5 -16.87 -6.74 4.40
C ALA A 5 -17.22 -6.66 5.90
N GLU A 6 -18.41 -7.13 6.27
CA GLU A 6 -18.84 -7.26 7.66
C GLU A 6 -17.95 -8.22 8.46
N HIS A 7 -17.58 -9.35 7.87
CA HIS A 7 -16.64 -10.29 8.50
C HIS A 7 -15.27 -9.65 8.72
N LEU A 8 -14.74 -8.93 7.72
CA LEU A 8 -13.47 -8.23 7.86
C LEU A 8 -13.52 -7.18 8.98
N LEU A 9 -14.62 -6.44 9.15
CA LEU A 9 -14.76 -5.50 10.27
C LEU A 9 -14.62 -6.18 11.64
N GLN A 10 -15.10 -7.42 11.77
CA GLN A 10 -14.99 -8.20 13.01
C GLN A 10 -13.60 -8.82 13.21
N ALA A 11 -12.80 -8.90 12.15
CA ALA A 11 -11.46 -9.49 12.16
C ALA A 11 -10.34 -8.44 12.34
N GLN A 12 -10.68 -7.19 12.67
CA GLN A 12 -9.68 -6.17 12.96
C GLN A 12 -9.05 -6.42 14.33
N GLU A 13 -7.73 -6.47 14.37
CA GLU A 13 -6.96 -6.68 15.59
C GLU A 13 -6.94 -5.44 16.49
N ALA A 14 -6.56 -5.62 17.75
CA ALA A 14 -6.52 -4.54 18.74
C ALA A 14 -5.56 -3.40 18.37
N ASP A 15 -4.51 -3.70 17.59
CA ASP A 15 -3.56 -2.71 17.06
C ASP A 15 -4.07 -1.96 15.82
N GLY A 16 -5.28 -2.29 15.34
CA GLY A 16 -5.91 -1.71 14.16
C GLY A 16 -5.55 -2.38 12.84
N GLY A 17 -4.60 -3.30 12.83
CA GLY A 17 -4.25 -4.07 11.65
C GLY A 17 -5.17 -5.26 11.39
N PHE A 18 -4.83 -6.03 10.36
CA PHE A 18 -5.46 -7.30 10.01
C PHE A 18 -4.37 -8.36 9.84
N THR A 19 -4.69 -9.61 10.13
CA THR A 19 -3.77 -10.74 10.01
C THR A 19 -4.40 -11.92 9.27
N TRP A 20 -3.58 -12.68 8.55
CA TRP A 20 -3.98 -13.99 8.00
C TRP A 20 -3.77 -15.13 9.01
N ASP A 21 -2.93 -14.89 10.02
CA ASP A 21 -2.60 -15.86 11.06
C ASP A 21 -3.65 -15.83 12.17
N ILE A 22 -4.48 -16.86 12.24
CA ILE A 22 -5.57 -17.00 13.22
C ILE A 22 -5.09 -17.12 14.68
N HIS A 23 -3.77 -17.29 14.88
CA HIS A 23 -3.17 -17.36 16.21
C HIS A 23 -2.45 -16.06 16.61
N SER A 24 -2.37 -15.09 15.72
CA SER A 24 -1.79 -13.78 15.99
C SER A 24 -2.85 -12.85 16.58
N GLU A 25 -2.50 -12.11 17.62
CA GLU A 25 -3.30 -11.01 18.18
C GLU A 25 -2.80 -9.64 17.68
N SER A 26 -2.03 -9.64 16.60
CA SER A 26 -1.42 -8.45 16.01
C SER A 26 -1.53 -8.50 14.50
N GLY A 27 -1.80 -7.34 13.90
CA GLY A 27 -1.89 -7.19 12.47
C GLY A 27 -0.56 -7.42 11.75
N ASP A 28 -0.64 -7.81 10.48
CA ASP A 28 0.51 -7.89 9.59
C ASP A 28 0.34 -6.93 8.40
N PRO A 29 1.44 -6.37 7.86
CA PRO A 29 1.37 -5.37 6.79
C PRO A 29 0.84 -5.93 5.47
N HIS A 30 1.02 -7.22 5.18
CA HIS A 30 0.51 -7.82 3.94
C HIS A 30 -1.02 -7.84 3.94
N THR A 31 -1.61 -8.40 4.98
CA THR A 31 -3.06 -8.53 5.10
C THR A 31 -3.69 -7.17 5.28
N THR A 32 -3.14 -6.34 6.17
CA THR A 32 -3.67 -4.98 6.43
C THR A 32 -3.77 -4.15 5.15
N LEU A 33 -2.73 -4.15 4.32
CA LEU A 33 -2.76 -3.39 3.06
C LEU A 33 -3.75 -3.96 2.04
N CYS A 34 -3.91 -5.29 1.96
CA CYS A 34 -4.93 -5.90 1.11
C CYS A 34 -6.36 -5.53 1.54
N VAL A 35 -6.62 -5.54 2.85
CA VAL A 35 -7.94 -5.17 3.39
C VAL A 35 -8.23 -3.68 3.17
N LEU A 36 -7.24 -2.80 3.41
CA LEU A 36 -7.35 -1.36 3.14
C LEU A 36 -7.72 -1.07 1.68
N GLU A 37 -7.05 -1.71 0.72
CA GLU A 37 -7.37 -1.55 -0.71
C GLU A 37 -8.77 -2.08 -1.04
N GLY A 38 -9.16 -3.22 -0.44
CA GLY A 38 -10.50 -3.79 -0.61
C GLY A 38 -11.60 -2.85 -0.10
N PHE A 39 -11.44 -2.28 1.10
CA PHE A 39 -12.36 -1.29 1.65
C PHE A 39 -12.40 -0.01 0.82
N GLY A 40 -11.25 0.49 0.36
CA GLY A 40 -11.18 1.64 -0.54
C GLY A 40 -11.96 1.40 -1.84
N GLN A 41 -11.76 0.23 -2.47
CA GLN A 41 -12.46 -0.12 -3.70
C GLN A 41 -13.96 -0.30 -3.47
N LEU A 42 -14.38 -0.89 -2.36
CA LEU A 42 -15.79 -1.06 -2.01
C LEU A 42 -16.51 0.29 -1.90
N GLY A 43 -15.91 1.24 -1.19
CA GLY A 43 -16.47 2.58 -0.98
C GLY A 43 -16.66 3.38 -2.28
N VAL A 44 -15.84 3.13 -3.30
CA VAL A 44 -15.98 3.79 -4.62
C VAL A 44 -16.92 3.03 -5.55
N SER A 45 -16.95 1.69 -5.47
CA SER A 45 -17.68 0.87 -6.44
C SER A 45 -19.17 0.73 -6.12
N VAL A 46 -19.52 0.60 -4.83
CA VAL A 46 -20.88 0.37 -4.34
C VAL A 46 -21.09 1.07 -2.99
N PRO A 47 -21.00 2.42 -2.94
CA PRO A 47 -21.02 3.17 -1.69
C PRO A 47 -22.25 2.89 -0.81
N GLU A 48 -23.41 2.64 -1.42
CA GLU A 48 -24.66 2.33 -0.72
C GLU A 48 -24.66 0.96 -0.01
N HIS A 49 -23.68 0.12 -0.31
CA HIS A 49 -23.50 -1.21 0.29
C HIS A 49 -22.32 -1.28 1.26
N ALA A 50 -21.62 -0.17 1.51
CA ALA A 50 -20.52 -0.14 2.48
C ALA A 50 -21.08 -0.25 3.91
N PRO A 51 -20.72 -1.29 4.68
CA PRO A 51 -21.15 -1.41 6.06
C PRO A 51 -20.71 -0.21 6.91
N VAL A 52 -21.55 0.13 7.90
CA VAL A 52 -21.19 1.10 8.94
C VAL A 52 -19.93 0.61 9.65
N GLY A 53 -18.94 1.50 9.82
CA GLY A 53 -17.67 1.20 10.49
C GLY A 53 -16.47 1.04 9.54
N ILE A 54 -16.65 0.97 8.22
CA ILE A 54 -15.53 0.88 7.27
C ILE A 54 -14.55 2.04 7.40
N GLU A 55 -15.04 3.28 7.49
CA GLU A 55 -14.14 4.44 7.59
C GLU A 55 -13.36 4.45 8.92
N GLU A 56 -13.97 3.99 10.02
CA GLU A 56 -13.28 3.82 11.30
C GLU A 56 -12.22 2.71 11.22
N ALA A 57 -12.57 1.56 10.62
CA ALA A 57 -11.65 0.45 10.43
C ALA A 57 -10.46 0.85 9.55
N LYS A 58 -10.72 1.58 8.45
CA LYS A 58 -9.66 2.16 7.60
C LYS A 58 -8.76 3.10 8.38
N ALA A 59 -9.33 4.01 9.19
CA ALA A 59 -8.54 4.94 10.00
C ALA A 59 -7.60 4.20 10.96
N LYS A 60 -8.09 3.17 11.66
CA LYS A 60 -7.28 2.31 12.54
C LYS A 60 -6.19 1.56 11.77
N ALA A 61 -6.50 1.04 10.58
CA ALA A 61 -5.53 0.32 9.76
C ALA A 61 -4.45 1.23 9.16
N PHE A 62 -4.79 2.47 8.77
CA PHE A 62 -3.80 3.47 8.39
C PHE A 62 -2.93 3.88 9.57
N GLU A 63 -3.52 4.05 10.75
CA GLU A 63 -2.78 4.34 11.97
C GLU A 63 -1.82 3.20 12.34
N PHE A 64 -2.24 1.94 12.20
CA PHE A 64 -1.35 0.76 12.33
C PHE A 64 -0.13 0.86 11.42
N LEU A 65 -0.33 1.20 10.14
CA LEU A 65 0.78 1.38 9.19
C LEU A 65 1.70 2.53 9.60
N LEU A 66 1.14 3.68 10.01
CA LEU A 66 1.91 4.87 10.40
C LEU A 66 2.69 4.67 11.70
N SER A 67 2.07 4.09 12.72
CA SER A 67 2.70 3.76 14.00
C SER A 67 3.84 2.75 13.85
N ASN A 68 3.74 1.85 12.86
CA ASN A 68 4.83 0.96 12.47
C ASN A 68 5.81 1.57 11.45
N ARG A 69 5.81 2.90 11.27
CA ARG A 69 6.71 3.64 10.36
C ARG A 69 6.64 3.11 8.92
N LEU A 70 5.45 2.73 8.47
CA LEU A 70 5.21 2.08 7.17
C LEU A 70 6.11 0.86 6.93
N PHE A 71 6.56 0.21 8.00
CA PHE A 71 7.49 -0.92 7.95
C PHE A 71 8.77 -0.63 7.16
N ILE A 72 9.19 0.63 7.07
CA ILE A 72 10.41 1.02 6.36
C ILE A 72 11.64 0.37 6.99
N ASP A 73 11.62 0.08 8.29
CA ASP A 73 12.74 -0.55 9.00
C ASP A 73 12.60 -2.07 9.10
N ALA A 74 11.61 -2.68 8.42
CA ALA A 74 11.38 -4.12 8.47
C ALA A 74 12.59 -4.93 7.96
N ALA A 75 12.82 -6.08 8.59
CA ALA A 75 13.90 -7.00 8.24
C ALA A 75 13.76 -7.55 6.80
N ASP A 76 12.53 -7.74 6.33
CA ASP A 76 12.28 -8.13 4.94
C ASP A 76 12.58 -6.96 3.98
N ARG A 77 13.76 -7.02 3.37
CA ARG A 77 14.22 -6.02 2.40
C ARG A 77 13.30 -5.88 1.18
N ARG A 78 12.44 -6.86 0.90
CA ARG A 78 11.48 -6.80 -0.23
C ARG A 78 10.45 -5.70 -0.04
N PHE A 79 10.15 -5.29 1.20
CA PHE A 79 9.21 -4.20 1.46
C PHE A 79 9.71 -2.87 0.87
N ARG A 80 11.04 -2.71 0.78
CA ARG A 80 11.73 -1.55 0.22
C ARG A 80 12.22 -1.79 -1.22
N LYS A 81 11.61 -2.72 -1.95
CA LYS A 81 11.88 -2.97 -3.37
C LYS A 81 10.68 -2.54 -4.21
N LEU A 82 10.94 -1.75 -5.25
CA LEU A 82 9.93 -1.41 -6.25
C LEU A 82 9.56 -2.67 -7.03
N SER A 83 8.36 -3.17 -6.77
CA SER A 83 7.92 -4.48 -7.22
C SER A 83 6.71 -4.36 -8.14
N TYR A 84 6.71 -5.13 -9.22
CA TYR A 84 5.53 -5.29 -10.06
C TYR A 84 5.55 -6.66 -10.76
N PRO A 85 4.43 -7.41 -10.74
CA PRO A 85 3.25 -7.20 -9.90
C PRO A 85 3.55 -7.43 -8.41
N TYR A 86 2.86 -6.71 -7.51
CA TYR A 86 3.03 -6.83 -6.05
C TYR A 86 2.36 -8.08 -5.46
N ARG A 87 1.38 -8.68 -6.15
CA ARG A 87 0.59 -9.84 -5.68
C ARG A 87 -0.13 -9.51 -4.36
N TYR A 88 -0.05 -10.36 -3.34
CA TYR A 88 -0.59 -10.07 -2.01
C TYR A 88 0.42 -9.35 -1.10
N ARG A 89 1.68 -9.24 -1.55
CA ARG A 89 2.78 -8.79 -0.69
C ARG A 89 2.71 -7.29 -0.45
N TYR A 90 3.28 -6.92 0.67
CA TYR A 90 3.47 -5.55 1.09
C TYR A 90 4.70 -5.04 0.37
N ASP A 91 4.56 -3.86 -0.21
CA ASP A 91 5.66 -3.06 -0.68
C ASP A 91 5.35 -1.59 -0.35
N LEU A 92 6.39 -0.83 -0.05
CA LEU A 92 6.27 0.53 0.46
C LEU A 92 5.67 1.50 -0.57
N LEU A 93 5.83 1.23 -1.88
CA LEU A 93 5.20 2.02 -2.94
C LEU A 93 3.68 1.79 -2.94
N ARG A 94 3.22 0.54 -2.86
CA ARG A 94 1.80 0.17 -2.77
C ARG A 94 1.16 0.74 -1.52
N ALA A 95 1.87 0.76 -0.39
CA ALA A 95 1.40 1.42 0.82
C ALA A 95 1.16 2.92 0.56
N LEU A 96 2.17 3.66 0.08
CA LEU A 96 2.03 5.08 -0.25
C LEU A 96 0.92 5.36 -1.28
N GLU A 97 0.79 4.49 -2.29
CA GLU A 97 -0.28 4.57 -3.27
C GLU A 97 -1.66 4.37 -2.63
N CYS A 98 -1.79 3.48 -1.66
CA CYS A 98 -3.03 3.27 -0.92
C CYS A 98 -3.45 4.52 -0.13
N PHE A 99 -2.50 5.21 0.53
CA PHE A 99 -2.76 6.52 1.15
C PHE A 99 -3.24 7.54 0.10
N ALA A 100 -2.59 7.60 -1.06
CA ALA A 100 -2.92 8.55 -2.12
C ALA A 100 -4.30 8.29 -2.76
N ASN A 101 -4.59 7.04 -3.11
CA ASN A 101 -5.85 6.62 -3.72
C ASN A 101 -7.06 6.84 -2.80
N GLN A 102 -6.87 6.74 -1.49
CA GLN A 102 -7.93 6.91 -0.50
C GLN A 102 -7.95 8.30 0.13
N HIS A 103 -7.21 9.23 -0.46
CA HIS A 103 -7.17 10.62 -0.07
C HIS A 103 -6.79 10.88 1.40
N VAL A 104 -5.90 10.05 1.96
CA VAL A 104 -5.42 10.24 3.33
C VAL A 104 -4.45 11.41 3.38
N SER A 105 -4.72 12.39 4.24
CA SER A 105 -3.86 13.57 4.42
C SER A 105 -2.42 13.18 4.76
N TYR A 106 -1.47 14.00 4.32
CA TYR A 106 -0.07 13.83 4.67
C TYR A 106 0.12 13.80 6.20
N ASP A 107 0.88 12.80 6.66
CA ASP A 107 1.36 12.68 8.04
C ASP A 107 2.89 12.70 8.02
N VAL A 108 3.50 13.40 8.98
CA VAL A 108 4.97 13.53 9.08
C VAL A 108 5.69 12.17 9.15
N ARG A 109 5.03 11.13 9.67
CA ARG A 109 5.54 9.76 9.72
C ARG A 109 5.70 9.11 8.34
N MET A 110 5.09 9.68 7.30
CA MET A 110 5.25 9.25 5.90
C MET A 110 6.55 9.74 5.28
N GLN A 111 7.18 10.80 5.81
CA GLN A 111 8.34 11.45 5.19
C GLN A 111 9.49 10.48 4.87
N PRO A 112 9.90 9.54 5.74
CA PRO A 112 10.96 8.59 5.41
C PRO A 112 10.63 7.71 4.19
N ALA A 113 9.37 7.32 4.02
CA ALA A 113 8.92 6.54 2.87
C ALA A 113 8.89 7.39 1.59
N ILE A 114 8.51 8.65 1.70
CA ILE A 114 8.53 9.61 0.60
C ILE A 114 9.98 9.88 0.14
N ASP A 115 10.90 10.13 1.06
CA ASP A 115 12.33 10.32 0.78
C ASP A 115 12.93 9.07 0.11
N TRP A 116 12.56 7.88 0.60
CA TRP A 116 12.92 6.61 -0.02
C TRP A 116 12.43 6.52 -1.47
N LEU A 117 11.19 6.93 -1.75
CA LEU A 117 10.63 6.89 -3.10
C LEU A 117 11.37 7.86 -4.01
N HIS A 118 11.65 9.09 -3.54
CA HIS A 118 12.43 10.07 -4.29
C HIS A 118 13.85 9.60 -4.59
N ALA A 119 14.54 9.02 -3.61
CA ALA A 119 15.90 8.50 -3.79
C ALA A 119 15.99 7.37 -4.82
N LYS A 120 14.86 6.69 -5.11
CA LYS A 120 14.79 5.66 -6.16
C LYS A 120 14.56 6.18 -7.57
N ARG A 121 14.15 7.45 -7.72
CA ARG A 121 14.00 8.08 -9.03
C ARG A 121 15.35 8.16 -9.71
N LYS A 122 15.43 7.72 -10.96
CA LYS A 122 16.65 7.81 -11.77
C LYS A 122 16.76 9.17 -12.46
N LYS A 123 17.93 9.44 -13.07
CA LYS A 123 18.25 10.71 -13.75
C LYS A 123 17.32 11.01 -14.93
N ASP A 124 16.76 9.97 -15.54
CA ASP A 124 15.74 10.07 -16.60
C ASP A 124 14.34 10.40 -16.05
N GLY A 125 14.21 10.53 -14.73
CA GLY A 125 12.97 10.84 -14.04
C GLY A 125 12.06 9.63 -13.82
N LEU A 126 12.50 8.40 -14.15
CA LEU A 126 11.72 7.18 -14.09
C LEU A 126 12.09 6.32 -12.87
N TRP A 127 11.20 5.39 -12.52
CA TRP A 127 11.43 4.37 -11.51
C TRP A 127 11.57 3.01 -12.18
N TYR A 128 12.52 2.22 -11.71
CA TYR A 128 12.92 0.97 -12.35
C TYR A 128 12.38 -0.23 -11.57
N LEU A 129 12.04 -1.31 -12.26
CA LEU A 129 11.60 -2.55 -11.63
C LEU A 129 12.78 -3.20 -10.89
N GLU A 130 12.68 -3.35 -9.57
CA GLU A 130 13.76 -3.90 -8.74
C GLU A 130 13.49 -5.33 -8.26
N ASN A 131 12.23 -5.75 -8.25
CA ASN A 131 11.83 -7.06 -7.76
C ASN A 131 10.58 -7.56 -8.50
N ARG A 132 10.59 -8.84 -8.89
CA ARG A 132 9.43 -9.54 -9.44
C ARG A 132 9.13 -10.74 -8.57
N HIS A 133 7.95 -10.76 -7.95
CA HIS A 133 7.55 -11.89 -7.12
C HIS A 133 7.24 -13.12 -7.98
N LYS A 134 7.75 -14.29 -7.57
CA LYS A 134 7.49 -15.56 -8.25
C LYS A 134 5.98 -15.85 -8.35
N GLY A 135 5.59 -16.40 -9.48
CA GLY A 135 4.23 -16.88 -9.77
C GLY A 135 3.94 -16.78 -11.27
N ASN A 136 2.83 -17.37 -11.70
CA ASN A 136 2.42 -17.34 -13.10
C ASN A 136 1.97 -15.93 -13.49
N GLU A 137 2.25 -15.56 -14.75
CA GLU A 137 1.84 -14.30 -15.37
C GLU A 137 1.33 -14.63 -16.78
N HIS A 138 0.16 -14.11 -17.14
CA HIS A 138 -0.40 -14.32 -18.48
C HIS A 138 0.31 -13.47 -19.54
N LEU A 139 0.84 -12.31 -19.15
CA LEU A 139 1.58 -11.40 -20.00
C LEU A 139 2.71 -10.75 -19.20
N LEU A 140 3.94 -10.86 -19.70
CA LEU A 140 5.08 -10.16 -19.14
C LEU A 140 5.14 -8.74 -19.72
N MET A 141 4.79 -7.74 -18.91
CA MET A 141 4.78 -6.33 -19.34
C MET A 141 6.05 -5.55 -18.96
N GLU A 142 6.84 -6.05 -18.01
CA GLU A 142 7.89 -5.30 -17.32
C GLU A 142 9.15 -6.16 -17.17
N GLU A 143 10.32 -5.60 -17.44
CA GLU A 143 11.61 -6.29 -17.36
C GLU A 143 12.39 -5.82 -16.13
N LEU A 144 12.97 -6.77 -15.38
CA LEU A 144 13.75 -6.47 -14.18
C LEU A 144 14.95 -5.59 -14.52
N GLY A 145 15.15 -4.51 -13.76
CA GLY A 145 16.23 -3.55 -13.98
C GLY A 145 16.01 -2.58 -15.14
N LYS A 146 14.83 -2.54 -15.75
CA LYS A 146 14.43 -1.54 -16.76
C LYS A 146 13.48 -0.49 -16.16
N PRO A 147 13.30 0.68 -16.81
CA PRO A 147 12.29 1.64 -16.41
C PRO A 147 10.91 0.98 -16.44
N SER A 148 10.12 1.23 -15.39
CA SER A 148 8.83 0.57 -15.21
C SER A 148 7.67 1.53 -15.38
N ARG A 149 6.73 1.17 -16.27
CA ARG A 149 5.59 2.03 -16.62
C ARG A 149 4.62 2.12 -15.44
N PHE A 150 4.28 0.96 -14.86
CA PHE A 150 3.35 0.91 -13.74
C PHE A 150 3.93 1.55 -12.48
N ILE A 151 5.18 1.26 -12.15
CA ILE A 151 5.82 1.83 -10.96
C ILE A 151 5.99 3.35 -11.11
N THR A 152 6.36 3.82 -12.30
CA THR A 152 6.47 5.26 -12.56
C THR A 152 5.11 5.94 -12.47
N LEU A 153 4.04 5.36 -13.04
CA LEU A 153 2.68 5.91 -12.92
C LEU A 153 2.26 6.06 -11.46
N LYS A 154 2.48 5.02 -10.64
CA LYS A 154 2.18 5.02 -9.20
C LYS A 154 2.97 6.10 -8.46
N ALA A 155 4.27 6.18 -8.71
CA ALA A 155 5.14 7.18 -8.09
C ALA A 155 4.71 8.62 -8.44
N LEU A 156 4.33 8.88 -9.69
CA LEU A 156 3.81 10.17 -10.12
C LEU A 156 2.45 10.49 -9.49
N HIS A 157 1.56 9.51 -9.37
CA HIS A 157 0.26 9.66 -8.70
C HIS A 157 0.44 10.04 -7.22
N ILE A 158 1.30 9.32 -6.49
CA ILE A 158 1.66 9.60 -5.10
C ILE A 158 2.19 11.03 -4.96
N GLY A 159 3.13 11.42 -5.82
CA GLY A 159 3.73 12.76 -5.78
C GLY A 159 2.73 13.88 -6.02
N LYS A 160 1.77 13.68 -6.92
CA LYS A 160 0.68 14.64 -7.14
C LYS A 160 -0.22 14.78 -5.91
N TYR A 161 -0.53 13.68 -5.24
CA TYR A 161 -1.51 13.67 -4.17
C TYR A 161 -0.95 14.17 -2.83
N LEU A 162 0.28 13.80 -2.49
CA LEU A 162 0.91 14.22 -1.23
C LEU A 162 1.50 15.64 -1.30
N GLU A 163 1.14 16.42 -2.33
CA GLU A 163 1.65 17.78 -2.62
C GLU A 163 3.17 17.90 -2.45
N LEU A 164 3.89 16.86 -2.84
CA LEU A 164 5.33 16.82 -2.65
C LEU A 164 5.96 17.93 -3.50
N PRO A 165 6.82 18.78 -2.93
CA PRO A 165 7.46 19.83 -3.69
C PRO A 165 8.13 19.22 -4.91
N ALA A 166 7.99 19.86 -6.07
CA ALA A 166 8.72 19.48 -7.26
C ALA A 166 10.21 19.44 -6.89
N VAL A 167 10.77 18.24 -6.83
CA VAL A 167 12.19 18.05 -6.50
C VAL A 167 12.97 18.71 -7.63
N ARG A 168 13.63 19.83 -7.30
CA ARG A 168 14.46 20.63 -8.19
C ARG A 168 15.69 19.87 -8.65
#